data_AF-A0A4D4M858-F1
#
_entry.id   AF-A0A4D4M858-F1
#
_cell.length_a   1.000
_cell.length_b   1.000
_cell.length_c   1.000
_cell.angle_alpha   90.00
_cell.angle_beta   90.00
_cell.angle_gamma   90.00
#
_symmetry.space_group_name_H-M   'P 1'
#
loop_
_entity.id
_entity.type
_entity.pdbx_description
1 polymer ?
#
loop_
_entity_poly.entity_id
_entity_poly.type
_entity_poly.pdbx_seq_one_letter_code
_entity_poly.pdbx_strand_id
1 'polypeptide(L)'
;MDLALLAQHPARPDRLQAADWALRAACRARPRSDSLSMLVTLCLASHCPPGEHNGTAETEHITRECGIPLPSLRGALEHLRETDVLGDWGEDQVPDDLRWTLTESAVVA
;
A
#
# COMPACT_ATOMS: atom_id res chain seq x y z
N MET A 1 -13.97 -27.93 -19.10
CA MET A 1 -13.40 -27.13 -17.99
C MET A 1 -12.42 -26.16 -18.60
N ASP A 2 -12.53 -24.88 -18.26
CA ASP A 2 -11.77 -23.80 -18.89
C ASP A 2 -10.49 -23.51 -18.08
N LEU A 3 -9.33 -23.83 -18.65
CA LEU A 3 -8.01 -23.67 -18.00
C LEU A 3 -7.62 -22.20 -17.80
N ALA A 4 -8.20 -21.29 -18.58
CA ALA A 4 -7.94 -19.85 -18.48
C ALA A 4 -8.48 -19.24 -17.16
N LEU A 5 -9.54 -19.81 -16.58
CA LEU A 5 -10.11 -19.32 -15.32
C LEU A 5 -9.21 -19.65 -14.11
N LEU A 6 -8.46 -20.75 -14.18
CA LEU A 6 -7.51 -21.17 -13.15
C LEU A 6 -6.20 -20.36 -13.18
N ALA A 7 -5.89 -19.73 -14.33
CA ALA A 7 -4.75 -18.82 -14.47
C ALA A 7 -5.03 -17.41 -13.93
N GLN A 8 -6.31 -17.05 -13.71
CA GLN A 8 -6.71 -15.72 -13.20
C GLN A 8 -6.50 -15.55 -11.68
N HIS A 9 -6.10 -16.61 -10.98
CA HIS A 9 -5.83 -16.53 -9.55
C HIS A 9 -4.33 -16.63 -9.31
N PRO A 10 -3.71 -15.68 -8.58
CA PRO A 10 -2.31 -15.77 -8.23
C PRO A 10 -2.03 -17.13 -7.59
N ALA A 11 -0.96 -17.78 -8.02
CA ALA A 11 -0.66 -19.12 -7.59
C ALA A 11 -0.46 -19.11 -6.06
N ARG A 12 -0.72 -20.25 -5.41
CA ARG A 12 -0.52 -20.41 -3.97
C ARG A 12 0.84 -19.86 -3.44
N PRO A 13 1.99 -20.01 -4.13
CA PRO A 13 3.24 -19.41 -3.69
C PRO A 13 3.23 -17.87 -3.69
N ASP A 14 2.62 -17.23 -4.69
CA ASP A 14 2.57 -15.77 -4.80
C ASP A 14 1.82 -15.15 -3.62
N ARG A 15 0.72 -15.79 -3.20
CA ARG A 15 -0.06 -15.39 -2.01
C ARG A 15 0.74 -15.53 -0.71
N LEU A 16 1.55 -16.58 -0.59
CA LEU A 16 2.39 -16.78 0.60
C LEU A 16 3.50 -15.73 0.66
N GLN A 17 4.08 -15.37 -0.48
CA GLN A 17 5.15 -14.38 -0.55
C GLN A 17 4.63 -12.97 -0.26
N ALA A 18 3.45 -12.61 -0.78
CA ALA A 18 2.78 -11.35 -0.44
C ALA A 18 2.44 -11.27 1.06
N ALA A 19 1.94 -12.36 1.66
CA ALA A 19 1.61 -12.40 3.08
C ALA A 19 2.84 -12.34 3.99
N ASP A 20 3.93 -13.04 3.66
CA ASP A 20 5.20 -12.96 4.39
C ASP A 20 5.80 -11.55 4.31
N TRP A 21 5.70 -10.91 3.14
CA TRP A 21 6.15 -9.54 2.95
C TRP A 21 5.33 -8.54 3.78
N ALA A 22 4.00 -8.63 3.73
CA ALA A 22 3.11 -7.80 4.54
C ALA A 22 3.34 -7.97 6.05
N LEU A 23 3.56 -9.21 6.52
CA LEU A 23 3.83 -9.49 7.92
C LEU A 23 5.18 -8.90 8.37
N ARG A 24 6.22 -9.00 7.54
CA ARG A 24 7.53 -8.43 7.86
C ARG A 24 7.50 -6.91 7.95
N ALA A 25 6.84 -6.24 7.02
CA ALA A 25 6.71 -4.79 7.06
C ALA A 25 5.83 -4.32 8.25
N ALA A 26 4.79 -5.08 8.61
CA ALA A 26 3.94 -4.80 9.79
C ALA A 26 4.68 -4.96 11.12
N CYS A 27 5.54 -5.98 11.24
CA CYS A 27 6.29 -6.17 12.47
C CYS A 27 7.36 -5.09 12.70
N ARG A 28 7.80 -4.39 11.65
CA ARG A 28 8.96 -3.50 11.68
C ARG A 28 8.62 -2.01 11.85
N ALA A 29 7.41 -1.57 11.49
CA ALA A 29 6.97 -0.18 11.74
C ALA A 29 6.53 0.12 13.21
N ARG A 30 6.83 -0.77 14.16
CA ARG A 30 6.54 -0.60 15.59
C ARG A 30 7.77 0.02 16.28
N PRO A 31 7.85 1.37 16.46
CA PRO A 31 7.22 1.91 17.67
C PRO A 31 6.71 3.38 17.62
N ARG A 32 6.50 4.02 16.45
CA ARG A 32 6.13 5.46 16.43
C ARG A 32 4.94 5.89 15.58
N SER A 33 4.37 4.98 14.80
CA SER A 33 3.23 5.26 13.93
C SER A 33 1.96 4.57 14.45
N ASP A 34 0.80 5.22 14.33
CA ASP A 34 -0.50 4.62 14.62
C ASP A 34 -0.72 3.38 13.72
N SER A 35 -1.49 2.41 14.22
CA SER A 35 -1.81 1.15 13.51
C SER A 35 -2.41 1.41 12.14
N LEU A 36 -3.16 2.51 12.01
CA LEU A 36 -3.72 2.97 10.73
C LEU A 36 -2.64 3.35 9.72
N SER A 37 -1.67 4.17 10.13
CA SER A 37 -0.58 4.63 9.28
C SER A 37 0.32 3.47 8.83
N MET A 38 0.55 2.49 9.70
CA MET A 38 1.24 1.24 9.33
C MET A 38 0.44 0.46 8.29
N LEU A 39 -0.87 0.28 8.49
CA LEU A 39 -1.72 -0.43 7.56
C LEU A 39 -1.78 0.27 6.18
N VAL A 40 -1.88 1.60 6.16
CA VAL A 40 -1.85 2.38 4.91
C VAL A 40 -0.50 2.24 4.23
N THR A 41 0.62 2.33 4.97
CA THR A 41 1.97 2.13 4.41
C THR A 41 2.10 0.74 3.76
N LEU A 42 1.64 -0.31 4.44
CA LEU A 42 1.64 -1.68 3.92
C LEU A 42 0.82 -1.82 2.64
N CYS A 43 -0.37 -1.23 2.63
CA CYS A 43 -1.24 -1.22 1.47
C CYS A 43 -0.53 -0.57 0.27
N LEU A 44 -0.07 0.68 0.44
CA LEU A 44 0.65 1.42 -0.61
C LEU A 44 1.87 0.64 -1.13
N ALA A 45 2.66 0.08 -0.22
CA ALA A 45 3.86 -0.66 -0.59
C ALA A 45 3.52 -1.96 -1.35
N SER A 46 2.38 -2.60 -1.07
CA SER A 46 1.94 -3.81 -1.78
C SER A 46 1.50 -3.54 -3.22
N HIS A 47 1.16 -2.29 -3.52
CA HIS A 47 0.82 -1.81 -4.87
C HIS A 47 2.04 -1.21 -5.61
N CYS A 48 3.23 -1.19 -4.99
CA CYS A 48 4.47 -0.83 -5.66
C CYS A 48 5.06 -2.03 -6.42
N PRO A 49 5.51 -1.87 -7.67
CA PRO A 49 6.28 -2.90 -8.37
C PRO A 49 7.57 -3.28 -7.60
N PRO A 50 8.07 -4.52 -7.71
CA PRO A 50 9.32 -4.91 -7.06
C PRO A 50 10.50 -4.03 -7.48
N GLY A 51 11.12 -3.34 -6.50
CA GLY A 51 12.24 -2.43 -6.73
C GLY A 51 11.84 -0.98 -7.03
N GLU A 52 10.54 -0.68 -7.06
CA GLU A 52 10.00 0.67 -7.17
C GLU A 52 9.48 1.17 -5.81
N HIS A 53 9.44 2.49 -5.66
CA HIS A 53 8.95 3.16 -4.45
C HIS A 53 7.68 3.98 -4.72
N ASN A 54 7.33 4.14 -5.98
CA ASN A 54 6.15 4.82 -6.47
C ASN A 54 5.07 3.80 -6.84
N GLY A 55 3.82 4.21 -6.68
CA GLY A 55 2.67 3.39 -7.03
C GLY A 55 1.46 4.24 -7.38
N THR A 56 0.51 3.60 -8.06
CA THR A 56 -0.77 4.19 -8.45
C THR A 56 -1.87 3.16 -8.30
N ALA A 57 -3.00 3.54 -7.72
CA ALA A 57 -4.18 2.70 -7.62
C ALA A 57 -5.44 3.55 -7.44
N GLU A 58 -6.59 3.00 -7.81
CA GLU A 58 -7.88 3.65 -7.58
C GLU A 58 -8.05 3.98 -6.08
N THR A 59 -8.45 5.22 -5.79
CA THR A 59 -8.62 5.69 -4.41
C THR A 59 -9.66 4.84 -3.64
N GLU A 60 -10.73 4.41 -4.31
CA GLU A 60 -11.73 3.49 -3.74
C GLU A 60 -11.15 2.11 -3.40
N HIS A 61 -10.15 1.65 -4.15
CA HIS A 61 -9.51 0.37 -3.91
C HIS A 61 -8.69 0.42 -2.62
N ILE A 62 -7.86 1.45 -2.46
CA ILE A 62 -7.01 1.64 -1.27
C ILE A 62 -7.88 1.81 -0.01
N THR A 63 -8.93 2.64 -0.07
CA THR A 63 -9.85 2.81 1.07
C THR A 63 -10.55 1.51 1.48
N ARG A 64 -10.95 0.69 0.50
CA ARG A 64 -11.57 -0.62 0.75
C ARG A 64 -10.61 -1.63 1.37
N GLU A 65 -9.39 -1.73 0.85
CA GLU A 65 -8.36 -2.63 1.40
C GLU A 65 -7.97 -2.23 2.82
N CYS A 66 -7.93 -0.93 3.10
CA CYS A 66 -7.64 -0.42 4.43
C CYS A 66 -8.84 -0.46 5.38
N GLY A 67 -10.06 -0.65 4.86
CA GLY A 67 -11.30 -0.63 5.64
C GLY A 67 -11.61 0.73 6.28
N ILE A 68 -11.18 1.82 5.65
CA ILE A 68 -11.30 3.19 6.17
C ILE A 68 -11.98 4.12 5.16
N PRO A 69 -12.65 5.19 5.61
CA PRO A 69 -13.21 6.18 4.71
C PRO A 69 -12.10 7.09 4.13
N LEU A 70 -12.36 7.69 2.97
CA LEU A 70 -11.42 8.57 2.27
C LEU A 70 -10.82 9.70 3.14
N PRO A 71 -11.57 10.41 4.01
CA PRO A 71 -10.98 11.42 4.88
C PRO A 71 -9.92 10.86 5.84
N SER A 72 -10.11 9.63 6.32
CA SER A 72 -9.14 8.94 7.17
C SER A 72 -7.91 8.52 6.38
N LEU A 73 -8.09 8.07 5.13
CA LEU A 73 -6.97 7.79 4.24
C LEU A 73 -6.12 9.05 3.98
N ARG A 74 -6.76 10.18 3.64
CA ARG A 74 -6.06 11.46 3.44
C ARG A 74 -5.31 11.92 4.67
N GLY A 75 -5.92 11.82 5.85
CA GLY A 75 -5.26 12.13 7.12
C GLY A 75 -4.04 11.23 7.38
N ALA A 76 -4.14 9.94 7.07
CA ALA A 76 -3.03 9.01 7.19
C ALA A 76 -1.90 9.33 6.19
N LEU A 77 -2.22 9.63 4.92
CA LEU A 77 -1.23 10.03 3.91
C LEU A 77 -0.48 11.30 4.32
N GLU A 78 -1.18 12.29 4.85
CA GLU A 78 -0.53 13.51 5.35
C GLU A 78 0.38 13.20 6.55
N HIS A 79 -0.07 12.37 7.49
CA HIS A 79 0.76 11.96 8.61
C HIS A 79 2.00 11.15 8.17
N LEU A 80 1.88 10.30 7.16
CA LEU A 80 3.01 9.57 6.57
C LEU A 80 4.00 10.52 5.89
N ARG A 81 3.51 11.60 5.31
CA ARG A 81 4.34 12.67 4.75
C ARG A 81 5.08 13.46 5.83
N GLU A 82 4.39 13.82 6.91
CA GLU A 82 4.99 14.49 8.07
C GLU A 82 6.07 13.64 8.77
N THR A 83 5.94 12.31 8.70
CA THR A 83 6.89 11.35 9.29
C THR A 83 7.96 10.85 8.32
N ASP A 84 8.04 11.45 7.12
CA ASP A 84 9.03 11.14 6.08
C ASP A 84 9.01 9.68 5.61
N VAL A 85 7.87 9.00 5.77
CA VAL A 85 7.60 7.65 5.21
C VAL A 85 7.09 7.76 3.77
N LEU A 86 6.36 8.84 3.49
CA LEU A 86 5.80 9.16 2.19
C LEU A 86 6.44 10.46 1.68
N GLY A 87 7.06 10.41 0.52
CA GLY A 87 7.67 11.59 -0.11
C GLY A 87 6.63 12.54 -0.69
N ASP A 88 5.81 12.03 -1.59
CA ASP A 88 4.74 12.80 -2.25
C ASP A 88 3.51 11.94 -2.50
N TRP A 89 2.34 12.57 -2.53
CA TRP A 89 1.09 11.92 -2.93
C TRP A 89 0.14 12.92 -3.57
N GLY A 90 -0.75 12.39 -4.42
CA GLY A 90 -1.78 13.19 -5.07
C GLY A 90 -2.92 12.32 -5.55
N GLU A 91 -4.06 12.96 -5.80
CA GLU A 91 -5.22 12.34 -6.44
C GLU A 91 -5.33 12.95 -7.84
N ASP A 92 -5.37 12.09 -8.87
CA ASP A 92 -5.72 12.52 -10.21
C ASP A 92 -7.25 12.59 -10.33
N GLN A 93 -7.78 13.58 -11.07
CA GLN A 93 -9.24 13.80 -11.12
C GLN A 93 -9.95 12.82 -12.06
N VAL A 94 -9.25 12.28 -13.06
CA VAL A 94 -9.76 11.32 -14.03
C VAL A 94 -8.58 10.54 -14.62
N PRO A 95 -8.45 9.23 -14.35
CA PRO A 95 -9.18 8.44 -13.35
C PRO A 95 -8.92 8.91 -11.89
N ASP A 96 -9.81 8.57 -10.95
CA ASP A 96 -9.72 8.89 -9.51
C ASP A 96 -8.61 8.07 -8.81
N ASP A 97 -7.43 8.14 -9.40
CA ASP A 97 -6.26 7.37 -9.01
C ASP A 97 -5.48 8.14 -7.96
N LEU A 98 -5.18 7.43 -6.88
CA LEU A 98 -4.19 7.86 -5.91
C LEU A 98 -2.81 7.51 -6.47
N ARG A 99 -1.94 8.51 -6.54
CA ARG A 99 -0.51 8.37 -6.84
C ARG A 99 0.30 8.68 -5.59
N TRP A 100 1.35 7.91 -5.37
CA TRP A 100 2.23 8.11 -4.20
C TRP A 100 3.67 7.75 -4.51
N THR A 101 4.59 8.24 -3.68
CA THR A 101 6.00 7.85 -3.66
C THR A 101 6.44 7.63 -2.21
N LEU A 102 6.80 6.41 -1.86
CA LEU A 102 7.39 6.05 -0.58
C LEU A 102 8.86 6.50 -0.52
N THR A 103 9.34 6.81 0.67
CA THR A 103 10.77 7.08 0.89
C THR A 103 11.56 5.77 1.00
N GLU A 104 12.86 5.78 0.69
CA GLU A 104 13.71 4.58 0.85
C GLU A 104 13.70 4.07 2.30
N SER A 105 13.53 4.97 3.27
CA SER A 105 13.39 4.69 4.70
C SER A 105 12.14 3.86 5.04
N ALA A 106 11.10 3.90 4.21
CA ALA A 106 9.88 3.11 4.38
C ALA A 106 10.05 1.65 3.91
N VAL A 107 11.02 1.38 3.03
CA VAL A 107 11.23 0.07 2.38
C VAL A 107 12.42 -0.69 2.99
N VAL A 108 13.38 0.02 3.57
CA VAL A 108 14.53 -0.54 4.31
C VAL A 108 14.33 -0.33 5.82
N ALA A 109 13.40 -1.09 6.39
CA ALA A 109 13.35 -1.38 7.81
C ALA A 109 13.00 -2.84 7.97
#